data_AF-A0A930Z2F6-F1
#
_entry.id   AF-A0A930Z2F6-F1
#
_cell.length_a   1.000
_cell.length_b   1.000
_cell.length_c   1.000
_cell.angle_alpha   90.00
_cell.angle_beta   90.00
_cell.angle_gamma   90.00
#
_symmetry.space_group_name_H-M   'P 1'
#
loop_
_entity.id
_entity.type
_entity.pdbx_description
1 polymer ?
#
loop_
_entity_poly.entity_id
_entity_poly.type
_entity_poly.pdbx_seq_one_letter_code
_entity_poly.pdbx_strand_id
1 'polypeptide(L)' 'MGIRELRFHDLRHSGLTWSAATGASIAELMRRAGHASQTAAMRYQHATDDRDRVLAHALADLASRAGEQPVRSPTDAKS' A
#
# COMPACT_ATOMS: atom_id res chain seq x y z
N MET A 1 -19.32 -23.33 24.95
CA MET A 1 -18.63 -22.04 24.72
C MET A 1 -17.91 -22.14 23.39
N GLY A 2 -18.19 -21.48 22.27
CA GLY A 2 -19.04 -20.35 21.92
C GLY A 2 -18.48 -19.77 20.61
N ILE A 3 -18.52 -20.55 19.50
CA ILE A 3 -17.90 -20.23 18.19
C ILE A 3 -18.61 -19.13 17.38
N ARG A 4 -19.50 -18.36 17.99
CA ARG A 4 -20.37 -17.41 17.28
C ARG A 4 -19.71 -16.05 17.04
N GLU A 5 -18.79 -15.64 17.90
CA GLU A 5 -18.07 -14.36 17.77
C GLU A 5 -16.83 -14.47 16.86
N LEU A 6 -16.19 -15.65 16.80
CA LEU A 6 -15.00 -15.89 15.96
C LEU A 6 -15.28 -15.62 14.47
N ARG A 7 -16.45 -15.97 13.94
CA ARG A 7 -16.60 -16.01 12.48
C ARG A 7 -16.68 -14.64 11.78
N PHE A 8 -17.20 -13.59 12.43
CA PHE A 8 -17.27 -12.25 11.82
C PHE A 8 -16.09 -11.36 12.21
N HIS A 9 -15.61 -11.48 13.45
CA HIS A 9 -14.46 -10.71 13.92
C HIS A 9 -13.18 -11.11 13.17
N ASP A 10 -12.97 -12.41 12.93
CA ASP A 10 -11.81 -12.90 12.20
C ASP A 10 -11.84 -12.46 10.73
N LEU A 11 -13.01 -12.54 10.07
CA LEU A 11 -13.19 -12.04 8.71
C LEU A 11 -12.94 -10.53 8.61
N ARG A 12 -13.38 -9.76 9.62
CA ARG A 12 -13.10 -8.33 9.70
C ARG A 12 -11.60 -8.07 9.81
N HIS A 13 -10.91 -8.82 10.67
CA HIS A 13 -9.46 -8.75 10.82
C HIS A 13 -8.74 -9.04 9.49
N SER A 14 -9.08 -10.15 8.82
CA SER A 14 -8.50 -10.49 7.52
C SER A 14 -8.76 -9.41 6.47
N GLY A 15 -9.98 -8.86 6.42
CA GLY A 15 -10.34 -7.79 5.50
C GLY A 15 -9.55 -6.49 5.75
N LEU A 16 -9.24 -6.18 7.01
CA LEU A 16 -8.42 -5.01 7.36
C LEU A 16 -6.95 -5.24 6.99
N THR A 17 -6.41 -6.44 7.23
CA THR A 17 -5.05 -6.81 6.78
C THR A 17 -4.92 -6.70 5.26
N TRP A 18 -5.89 -7.22 4.50
CA TRP A 18 -5.86 -7.09 3.04
C TRP A 18 -6.03 -5.66 2.56
N SER A 19 -6.90 -4.88 3.20
CA SER A 19 -7.05 -3.45 2.86
C SER A 19 -5.71 -2.72 3.06
N ALA A 20 -5.04 -2.94 4.18
CA ALA A 20 -3.72 -2.37 4.45
C ALA A 20 -2.69 -2.85 3.41
N ALA A 21 -2.67 -4.16 3.13
CA ALA A 21 -1.82 -4.74 2.11
C ALA A 21 -2.10 -4.23 0.69
N THR A 22 -3.21 -3.53 0.41
CA THR A 22 -3.47 -2.84 -0.87
C THR A 22 -3.11 -1.36 -0.87
N GLY A 23 -2.64 -0.82 0.26
CA GLY A 23 -2.26 0.59 0.43
C GLY A 23 -3.35 1.47 1.03
N ALA A 24 -4.34 0.90 1.72
CA ALA A 24 -5.34 1.71 2.42
C ALA A 24 -4.67 2.57 3.50
N SER A 25 -5.04 3.84 3.57
CA SER A 25 -4.59 4.76 4.62
C SER A 25 -5.18 4.39 5.98
N ILE A 26 -4.55 4.87 7.06
CA ILE A 26 -5.05 4.71 8.43
C ILE A 26 -6.51 5.19 8.56
N ALA A 27 -6.86 6.31 7.93
CA ALA A 27 -8.23 6.84 7.97
C ALA A 27 -9.24 5.89 7.28
N GLU A 28 -8.85 5.24 6.20
CA GLU A 28 -9.68 4.25 5.50
C GLU A 28 -9.81 2.95 6.30
N LEU A 29 -8.73 2.50 6.93
CA LEU A 29 -8.76 1.36 7.84
C LEU A 29 -9.67 1.62 9.03
N MET A 30 -9.60 2.80 9.64
CA MET A 30 -10.47 3.20 10.75
C MET A 30 -11.95 3.27 10.33
N ARG A 31 -12.25 3.82 9.15
CA ARG A 31 -13.61 3.81 8.59
C ARG A 31 -14.12 2.39 8.37
N ARG A 32 -13.33 1.51 7.76
CA ARG A 32 -13.65 0.08 7.55
C ARG A 32 -13.75 -0.69 8.87
N ALA A 33 -13.00 -0.28 9.87
CA ALA A 33 -13.00 -0.85 11.21
C ALA A 33 -14.10 -0.27 12.13
N GLY A 34 -14.90 0.70 11.66
CA GLY A 34 -16.13 1.15 12.29
C GLY A 34 -15.92 1.58 13.74
N HIS A 35 -15.21 2.70 13.93
CA HIS A 35 -14.81 3.29 15.23
C HIS A 35 -13.58 2.67 15.91
N ALA A 36 -12.68 2.04 15.16
CA ALA A 36 -11.37 1.66 15.70
C ALA A 36 -10.51 2.90 16.00
N SER A 37 -9.75 2.85 17.09
CA SER A 37 -8.75 3.88 17.39
C SER A 37 -7.58 3.82 16.41
N GLN A 38 -6.82 4.91 16.32
CA GLN A 38 -5.61 4.96 15.51
C GLN A 38 -4.61 3.87 15.90
N THR A 39 -4.41 3.66 17.22
CA THR A 39 -3.56 2.59 17.75
C THR A 39 -4.02 1.19 17.33
N ALA A 40 -5.33 0.95 17.22
CA ALA A 40 -5.86 -0.32 16.74
C ALA A 40 -5.63 -0.50 15.22
N ALA A 41 -5.75 0.58 14.43
CA ALA A 41 -5.51 0.54 12.99
C ALA A 41 -4.04 0.30 12.63
N MET A 42 -3.10 0.81 13.44
CA MET A 42 -1.65 0.62 13.22
C MET A 42 -1.23 -0.85 13.20
N ARG A 43 -1.98 -1.75 13.84
CA ARG A 43 -1.70 -3.20 13.82
C ARG A 43 -1.70 -3.79 12.41
N TYR A 44 -2.43 -3.17 11.47
CA TYR A 44 -2.51 -3.62 10.09
C TYR A 44 -1.47 -2.95 9.18
N GLN A 45 -0.82 -1.87 9.63
CA GLN A 45 0.23 -1.20 8.85
C GLN A 45 1.53 -2.01 8.80
N HIS A 46 1.73 -3.01 9.66
CA HIS A 46 2.86 -3.94 9.45
C HIS A 46 2.76 -4.68 8.09
N ALA A 47 1.55 -4.85 7.54
CA ALA A 47 1.37 -5.38 6.20
C ALA A 47 1.75 -4.38 5.08
N THR A 48 1.87 -3.08 5.40
CA THR A 48 2.31 -2.05 4.45
C THR A 48 3.83 -1.96 4.35
N ASP A 49 4.59 -2.28 5.40
CA ASP A 49 6.06 -2.16 5.38
C ASP A 49 6.73 -2.99 4.26
N ASP A 50 6.24 -4.21 4.03
CA ASP A 50 6.72 -5.06 2.94
C ASP A 50 6.30 -4.54 1.56
N ARG A 51 5.10 -3.95 1.48
CA ARG A 51 4.60 -3.33 0.24
C ARG A 51 5.34 -2.04 -0.09
N ASP A 52 5.72 -1.26 0.92
CA ASP A 52 6.50 -0.05 0.77
C ASP A 52 7.87 -0.37 0.17
N ARG A 53 8.49 -1.49 0.56
CA ARG A 53 9.72 -1.98 -0.09
C ARG A 53 9.50 -2.31 -1.56
N VAL A 54 8.43 -3.06 -1.88
CA VAL A 54 8.09 -3.39 -3.27
C VAL A 54 7.83 -2.12 -4.10
N LEU A 55 7.11 -1.16 -3.53
CA LEU A 55 6.82 0.11 -4.18
C LEU A 55 8.09 0.94 -4.38
N ALA A 56 8.96 1.02 -3.39
CA ALA A 56 10.25 1.70 -3.48
C ALA A 56 11.12 1.09 -4.58
N HIS A 57 11.17 -0.24 -4.68
CA HIS A 57 11.87 -0.94 -5.77
C HIS A 57 11.27 -0.60 -7.15
N ALA A 58 9.93 -0.67 -7.28
CA ALA A 58 9.27 -0.32 -8.53
C ALA A 58 9.51 1.14 -8.94
N LEU A 59 9.51 2.07 -7.98
CA LEU A 59 9.83 3.48 -8.20
C LEU A 59 11.30 3.68 -8.60
N ALA A 60 12.24 2.96 -7.98
CA ALA A 60 13.64 2.98 -8.35
C ALA A 60 13.86 2.48 -9.78
N ASP A 61 13.20 1.38 -10.17
CA ASP A 61 13.27 0.84 -11.53
C ASP A 61 12.73 1.84 -12.57
N LEU A 62 11.60 2.48 -12.28
CA LEU A 62 11.03 3.52 -13.14
C LEU A 62 11.98 4.71 -13.28
N ALA A 63 12.61 5.14 -12.18
CA ALA A 63 13.56 6.25 -12.18
C ALA A 63 14.82 5.92 -12.99
N SER A 64 15.40 4.71 -12.84
CA SER A 64 16.55 4.26 -13.63
C SER A 64 16.24 4.26 -15.13
N ARG A 65 15.09 3.72 -15.54
CA ARG A 65 14.65 3.70 -16.95
C ARG A 65 14.42 5.11 -17.51
N ALA A 66 13.93 6.03 -16.69
CA ALA A 66 13.77 7.42 -17.09
C ALA A 66 15.12 8.12 -17.29
N GLY A 67 16.14 7.77 -16.49
CA GLY A 67 17.51 8.28 -16.63
C GLY A 67 18.29 7.70 -17.81
N GLU A 68 17.92 6.50 -18.29
CA GLU A 68 18.55 5.84 -19.44
C GLU A 68 18.05 6.35 -20.81
N GLN A 69 16.97 7.13 -20.85
CA GLN A 69 16.55 7.76 -22.11
C GLN A 69 17.60 8.79 -22.52
N PRO A 70 18.30 8.61 -23.66
CA PRO A 70 19.23 9.63 -24.13
C PRO A 70 18.40 10.90 -24.36
N VAL A 71 18.80 12.00 -23.71
CA VAL A 71 18.29 13.33 -24.03
C VAL A 71 18.49 13.52 -25.51
N ARG A 72 17.40 13.44 -26.28
CA ARG A 72 17.39 13.78 -27.70
C ARG A 72 17.64 15.28 -27.79
N SER A 73 18.89 15.65 -28.06
CA SER A 73 19.29 17.03 -28.29
C SER A 73 18.48 17.62 -29.45
N PRO A 74 17.92 18.83 -29.34
CA PRO A 74 17.07 19.43 -30.39
C PRO A 74 17.79 19.83 -31.69
N THR A 75 19.01 19.39 -31.96
CA THR A 75 19.90 20.06 -32.93
C THR A 75 19.91 19.46 -34.35
N ASP A 76 19.34 18.27 -34.59
CA ASP A 76 19.45 17.63 -35.92
C ASP A 76 18.33 17.99 -36.92
N ALA A 77 17.61 19.09 -36.70
CA ALA A 77 16.48 19.52 -37.54
C ALA A 77 16.73 20.85 -38.26
N LYS A 78 17.89 21.01 -38.92
CA LYS A 78 18.04 21.86 -40.11
C LYS A 78 19.43 21.71 -40.73
N SER A 79 19.51 21.01 -41.85
CA SER A 79 20.51 21.20 -42.90
C SER A 79 19.80 21.23 -44.24
#